data_AF-A0AAN7XNR9-F1
#
_entry.id   AF-A0AAN7XNR9-F1
#
_cell.length_a   1.000
_cell.length_b   1.000
_cell.length_c   1.000
_cell.angle_alpha   90.00
_cell.angle_beta   90.00
_cell.angle_gamma   90.00
#
_symmetry.space_group_name_H-M   'P 1'
#
loop_
_entity.id
_entity.type
_entity.pdbx_description
1 polymer ?
#
loop_
_entity_poly.entity_id
_entity_poly.type
_entity_poly.pdbx_seq_one_letter_code
_entity_poly.pdbx_strand_id
1 'polypeptide(L)'
;MTLFDDIYPFYPLQRSSFLFSGRLITIILVFLLLAFSLLIILPGIRGKSRLFWMFRIVISLFIGAVLVALNYTDDWAEARMTTNATYKSFSDAVVNADIGLHVGLHGINVTLKGNPIVQFNETIDYNEMFSWHDTIEEEYEEALEKGLPNPILYIVEKFTMSNPCGLIFQYRYSGRYASATLW
;
A
#
# COMPACT_ATOMS: atom_id res chain seq x y z
N MET A 1 31.54 -21.97 -25.46
CA MET A 1 30.13 -21.51 -25.46
C MET A 1 29.77 -21.18 -24.03
N THR A 2 29.88 -19.90 -23.68
CA THR A 2 29.22 -19.37 -22.48
C THR A 2 27.72 -19.37 -22.75
N LEU A 3 26.89 -19.52 -21.71
CA LEU A 3 25.44 -19.74 -21.85
C LEU A 3 24.70 -18.56 -22.52
N PHE A 4 25.37 -17.42 -22.65
CA PHE A 4 24.88 -16.21 -23.30
C PHE A 4 26.03 -15.60 -24.11
N ASP A 5 25.96 -15.68 -25.43
CA ASP A 5 26.97 -15.21 -26.39
C ASP A 5 27.11 -13.66 -26.37
N ASP A 6 27.72 -13.09 -25.32
CA ASP A 6 28.05 -11.65 -25.17
C ASP A 6 26.88 -10.65 -25.38
N ILE A 7 25.63 -11.11 -25.30
CA ILE A 7 24.43 -10.26 -25.38
C ILE A 7 24.13 -9.70 -23.99
N TYR A 8 24.41 -8.41 -23.81
CA TYR A 8 24.11 -7.66 -22.59
C TYR A 8 22.88 -6.75 -22.79
N PRO A 9 21.99 -6.62 -21.79
CA PRO A 9 22.00 -7.31 -20.49
C PRO A 9 21.45 -8.74 -20.58
N PHE A 10 22.09 -9.67 -19.86
CA PHE A 10 21.69 -11.09 -19.81
C PHE A 10 20.27 -11.31 -19.28
N TYR A 11 19.83 -10.42 -18.39
CA TYR A 11 18.46 -10.37 -17.90
C TYR A 11 17.90 -8.98 -18.18
N PRO A 12 17.10 -8.79 -19.24
CA PRO A 12 16.39 -7.54 -19.42
C PRO A 12 15.54 -7.28 -18.17
N LEU A 13 15.63 -6.07 -17.63
CA LEU A 13 14.91 -5.65 -16.43
C LEU A 13 13.41 -5.61 -16.71
N GLN A 14 12.75 -6.75 -16.62
CA GLN A 14 11.30 -6.83 -16.60
C GLN A 14 10.84 -6.63 -15.15
N ARG A 15 10.65 -5.37 -14.76
CA ARG A 15 10.10 -5.02 -13.45
C ARG A 15 8.63 -5.44 -13.43
N SER A 16 8.30 -6.54 -12.75
CA SER A 16 6.93 -6.86 -12.40
C SER A 16 6.54 -6.01 -11.19
N SER A 17 5.52 -5.16 -11.31
CA SER A 17 4.93 -4.47 -10.17
C SER A 17 4.31 -5.51 -9.23
N PHE A 18 4.58 -5.39 -7.94
CA PHE A 18 3.99 -6.26 -6.93
C PHE A 18 2.60 -5.74 -6.56
N LEU A 19 1.57 -6.60 -6.66
CA LEU A 19 0.16 -6.21 -6.60
C LEU A 19 -0.36 -5.84 -5.20
N PHE A 20 0.39 -6.16 -4.13
CA PHE A 20 -0.06 -6.05 -2.75
C PHE A 20 0.99 -5.37 -1.86
N SER A 21 0.60 -4.76 -0.76
CA SER A 21 1.59 -4.24 0.21
C SER A 21 2.45 -5.40 0.76
N GLY A 22 3.76 -5.30 0.62
CA GLY A 22 4.70 -6.32 1.10
C GLY A 22 4.55 -6.60 2.61
N ARG A 23 4.24 -5.57 3.40
CA ARG A 23 4.00 -5.67 4.84
C ARG A 23 2.76 -6.52 5.18
N LEU A 24 1.65 -6.32 4.46
CA LEU A 24 0.44 -7.11 4.70
C LEU A 24 0.64 -8.58 4.33
N ILE A 25 1.37 -8.86 3.25
CA ILE A 25 1.66 -10.23 2.84
C ILE A 25 2.54 -10.96 3.84
N THR A 26 3.58 -10.30 4.38
CA THR A 26 4.42 -10.94 5.40
C THR A 26 3.61 -11.31 6.64
N ILE A 27 2.71 -10.42 7.09
CA ILE A 27 1.78 -10.69 8.20
C ILE A 27 0.89 -11.90 7.87
N ILE A 28 0.22 -11.91 6.72
CA ILE A 28 -0.67 -13.01 6.31
C ILE A 28 0.10 -14.34 6.28
N LEU A 29 1.31 -14.35 5.70
CA LEU A 29 2.13 -15.55 5.58
C LEU A 29 2.54 -16.10 6.96
N VAL A 30 2.99 -15.23 7.87
CA VAL A 30 3.35 -15.64 9.24
C VAL A 30 2.15 -16.27 9.96
N PHE A 31 0.97 -15.65 9.91
CA PHE A 31 -0.24 -16.18 10.53
C PHE A 31 -0.73 -17.48 9.87
N LEU A 32 -0.58 -17.62 8.54
CA LEU A 32 -0.89 -18.87 7.83
C LEU A 32 0.05 -20.01 8.22
N LEU A 33 1.35 -19.76 8.37
CA LEU A 33 2.31 -20.76 8.84
C LEU A 33 2.00 -21.20 10.27
N LEU A 34 1.67 -20.25 11.15
CA LEU A 34 1.23 -20.55 12.51
C LEU A 34 -0.06 -21.39 12.49
N ALA A 35 -1.07 -21.00 11.72
CA ALA A 35 -2.31 -21.78 11.55
C ALA A 35 -2.03 -23.21 11.06
N PHE A 36 -1.14 -23.34 10.07
CA PHE A 36 -0.76 -24.63 9.52
C PHE A 36 -0.04 -25.52 10.54
N SER A 37 0.88 -24.96 11.32
CA SER A 37 1.54 -25.70 12.40
C SER A 37 0.56 -26.21 13.46
N LEU A 38 -0.45 -25.40 13.81
CA LEU A 38 -1.50 -25.77 14.77
C LEU A 38 -2.40 -26.87 14.22
N LEU A 39 -2.68 -26.86 12.90
CA LEU A 39 -3.39 -27.93 12.22
C LEU A 39 -2.62 -29.25 12.22
N ILE A 40 -1.29 -29.22 12.10
CA ILE A 40 -0.44 -30.43 12.17
C ILE A 40 -0.47 -31.06 13.57
N ILE A 41 -0.50 -30.25 14.63
CA ILE A 41 -0.51 -30.73 16.02
C ILE A 41 -1.90 -31.30 16.40
N LEU A 42 -2.94 -30.92 15.67
CA LEU A 42 -4.33 -31.25 15.96
C LEU A 42 -4.64 -32.75 16.16
N PRO A 43 -4.11 -33.71 15.37
CA PRO A 43 -4.36 -35.13 15.55
C PRO A 43 -3.84 -35.66 16.90
N GLY A 44 -2.87 -34.99 17.52
CA GLY A 44 -2.32 -35.36 18.84
C GLY A 44 -3.28 -35.11 20.02
N ILE A 45 -4.38 -34.38 19.80
CA ILE A 45 -5.33 -34.01 20.85
C ILE A 45 -6.40 -35.08 21.00
N ARG A 46 -6.45 -35.72 22.18
CA ARG A 46 -7.40 -36.79 22.49
C ARG A 46 -8.82 -36.24 22.76
N GLY A 47 -9.82 -36.93 22.22
CA GLY A 47 -11.23 -36.81 22.64
C GLY A 47 -12.12 -35.87 21.80
N LYS A 48 -13.41 -35.79 22.18
CA LYS A 48 -14.45 -35.01 21.50
C LYS A 48 -14.27 -33.48 21.65
N SER A 49 -13.46 -33.03 22.60
CA SER A 49 -13.15 -31.60 22.83
C SER A 49 -12.24 -30.99 21.75
N ARG A 50 -11.66 -31.82 20.86
CA ARG A 50 -10.76 -31.39 19.77
C ARG A 50 -11.35 -30.28 18.90
N LEU A 51 -12.65 -30.36 18.57
CA LEU A 51 -13.32 -29.35 17.76
C LEU A 51 -13.44 -28.01 18.49
N PHE A 52 -13.83 -28.03 19.77
CA PHE A 52 -13.92 -26.81 20.58
C PHE A 52 -12.55 -26.13 20.75
N TRP A 53 -11.51 -26.93 20.97
CA TRP A 53 -10.14 -26.41 21.07
C TRP A 53 -9.67 -25.79 19.75
N MET A 54 -10.00 -26.43 18.62
CA MET A 54 -9.74 -25.88 17.28
C MET A 54 -10.40 -24.53 17.05
N PHE A 55 -11.72 -24.45 17.26
CA PHE A 55 -12.42 -23.19 17.07
C PHE A 55 -11.85 -22.09 17.97
N ARG A 56 -11.57 -22.40 19.23
CA ARG A 56 -10.98 -21.43 20.16
C ARG A 56 -9.65 -20.88 19.65
N ILE A 57 -8.76 -21.73 19.17
CA ILE A 57 -7.44 -21.30 18.71
C ILE A 57 -7.51 -20.59 17.37
N VAL A 58 -8.30 -21.09 16.43
CA VAL A 58 -8.50 -20.43 15.13
C VAL A 58 -9.08 -19.04 15.33
N ILE A 59 -10.09 -18.88 16.20
CA ILE A 59 -10.67 -17.56 16.51
C ILE A 59 -9.64 -16.66 17.18
N SER A 60 -8.88 -17.16 18.16
CA SER A 60 -7.84 -16.37 18.83
C SER A 60 -6.74 -15.92 17.87
N LEU A 61 -6.30 -16.82 16.97
CA LEU A 61 -5.28 -16.53 15.97
C LEU A 61 -5.81 -15.53 14.95
N PHE A 62 -7.07 -15.68 14.52
CA PHE A 62 -7.73 -14.78 13.60
C PHE A 62 -7.85 -13.37 14.19
N ILE A 63 -8.25 -13.22 15.45
CA ILE A 63 -8.31 -11.91 16.13
C ILE A 63 -6.92 -11.27 16.14
N GLY A 64 -5.88 -12.01 16.50
CA GLY A 64 -4.50 -11.50 16.46
C GLY A 64 -4.07 -11.08 15.05
N ALA A 65 -4.39 -11.89 14.04
CA ALA A 65 -4.08 -11.59 12.64
C ALA A 65 -4.77 -10.30 12.17
N VAL A 66 -6.05 -10.13 12.50
CA VAL A 66 -6.83 -8.95 12.13
C VAL A 66 -6.29 -7.70 12.83
N LEU A 67 -5.97 -7.75 14.12
CA LEU A 67 -5.41 -6.60 14.84
C LEU A 67 -4.09 -6.12 14.23
N VAL A 68 -3.18 -7.05 13.95
CA VAL A 68 -1.89 -6.72 13.32
C VAL A 68 -2.10 -6.21 11.89
N ALA A 69 -2.98 -6.84 11.10
CA ALA A 69 -3.27 -6.39 9.74
C ALA A 69 -3.90 -4.99 9.69
N LEU A 70 -4.85 -4.68 10.58
CA LEU A 70 -5.48 -3.36 10.67
C LEU A 70 -4.48 -2.26 11.04
N ASN A 71 -3.44 -2.58 11.81
CA ASN A 71 -2.43 -1.60 12.15
C ASN A 71 -1.56 -1.19 10.96
N TYR A 72 -1.34 -2.11 10.01
CA TYR A 72 -0.49 -1.92 8.83
C TYR A 72 -1.27 -1.74 7.53
N THR A 73 -2.60 -1.66 7.59
CA THR A 73 -3.41 -1.37 6.40
C THR A 73 -3.38 0.13 6.07
N ASP A 74 -3.41 0.43 4.78
CA ASP A 74 -3.44 1.80 4.26
C ASP A 74 -4.87 2.24 3.85
N ASP A 75 -5.87 1.39 4.10
CA ASP A 75 -7.27 1.58 3.68
C ASP A 75 -8.20 2.02 4.82
N TRP A 76 -7.74 2.89 5.73
CA TRP A 76 -8.59 3.41 6.82
C TRP A 76 -9.63 4.42 6.32
N ALA A 77 -9.25 5.26 5.37
CA ALA A 77 -10.18 6.10 4.63
C ALA A 77 -9.81 6.07 3.15
N GLU A 78 -10.79 5.80 2.29
CA GLU A 78 -10.57 5.63 0.86
C GLU A 78 -11.49 6.57 0.07
N ALA A 79 -10.92 7.17 -0.97
CA ALA A 79 -11.67 7.93 -1.97
C ALA A 79 -11.20 7.52 -3.36
N ARG A 80 -12.14 7.33 -4.29
CA ARG A 80 -11.84 7.06 -5.70
C ARG A 80 -12.67 7.96 -6.58
N MET A 81 -12.05 8.52 -7.62
CA MET A 81 -12.73 9.34 -8.60
C MET A 81 -12.14 9.12 -9.98
N THR A 82 -13.01 9.02 -10.98
CA THR A 82 -12.62 8.95 -12.39
C THR A 82 -12.70 10.36 -12.97
N THR A 83 -11.59 10.86 -13.51
CA THR A 83 -11.55 12.24 -14.01
C THR A 83 -10.51 12.42 -15.11
N ASN A 84 -10.72 13.46 -15.90
CA ASN A 84 -9.77 13.95 -16.89
C ASN A 84 -8.85 14.96 -16.20
N ALA A 85 -7.58 14.63 -16.02
CA ALA A 85 -6.63 15.47 -15.32
C ALA A 85 -5.39 15.78 -16.19
N THR A 86 -4.77 16.93 -15.94
CA THR A 86 -3.48 17.27 -16.56
C THR A 86 -2.43 16.31 -16.02
N TYR A 87 -1.65 15.71 -16.92
CA TYR A 87 -0.77 14.60 -16.54
C TYR A 87 0.61 15.06 -16.10
N LYS A 88 1.31 15.82 -16.96
CA LYS A 88 2.71 16.21 -16.76
C LYS A 88 2.96 17.67 -17.15
N SER A 89 3.97 18.27 -16.54
CA SER A 89 4.47 19.60 -16.91
C SER A 89 4.98 19.64 -18.36
N PHE A 90 4.89 20.81 -18.99
CA PHE A 90 5.30 21.04 -20.39
C PHE A 90 4.53 20.21 -21.44
N SER A 91 3.33 19.74 -21.10
CA SER A 91 2.44 19.00 -22.00
C SER A 91 0.99 19.37 -21.72
N ASP A 92 0.25 19.72 -22.78
CA ASP A 92 -1.19 20.01 -22.68
C ASP A 92 -2.05 18.72 -22.71
N ALA A 93 -1.41 17.55 -22.70
CA ALA A 93 -2.11 16.26 -22.68
C ALA A 93 -2.89 16.07 -21.37
N VAL A 94 -4.19 15.79 -21.53
CA VAL A 94 -5.11 15.42 -20.46
C VAL A 94 -5.35 13.93 -20.53
N VAL A 95 -5.16 13.25 -19.40
CA VAL A 95 -5.35 11.79 -19.29
C VAL A 95 -6.67 11.50 -18.59
N ASN A 96 -7.40 10.52 -19.09
CA ASN A 96 -8.56 9.98 -18.41
C ASN A 96 -8.06 8.92 -17.42
N ALA A 97 -8.13 9.21 -16.12
CA ALA A 97 -7.55 8.34 -15.10
C ALA A 97 -8.46 8.21 -13.88
N ASP A 98 -8.38 7.03 -13.28
CA ASP A 98 -8.96 6.72 -11.99
C ASP A 98 -7.91 7.11 -10.93
N ILE A 99 -8.26 8.10 -10.12
CA ILE A 99 -7.45 8.58 -9.01
C ILE A 99 -7.99 7.98 -7.72
N GLY A 100 -7.13 7.32 -6.96
CA GLY A 100 -7.45 6.80 -5.64
C GLY A 100 -6.59 7.46 -4.56
N LEU A 101 -7.22 7.82 -3.44
CA LEU A 101 -6.57 8.25 -2.22
C LEU A 101 -6.91 7.24 -1.13
N HIS A 102 -5.88 6.62 -0.58
CA HIS A 102 -5.96 5.66 0.51
C HIS A 102 -5.20 6.24 1.70
N VAL A 103 -5.90 6.50 2.80
CA VAL A 103 -5.30 7.06 4.01
C VAL A 103 -5.16 5.95 5.03
N GLY A 104 -3.91 5.69 5.44
CA GLY A 104 -3.55 4.74 6.48
C GLY A 104 -3.20 5.41 7.81
N LEU A 105 -2.88 4.60 8.82
CA LEU A 105 -2.42 5.11 10.12
C LEU A 105 -1.02 5.71 10.06
N HIS A 106 -0.20 5.25 9.12
CA HIS A 106 1.22 5.58 9.02
C HIS A 106 1.55 6.43 7.79
N GLY A 107 0.61 6.66 6.88
CA GLY A 107 0.83 7.44 5.67
C GLY A 107 -0.42 7.58 4.81
N ILE A 108 -0.24 8.14 3.63
CA ILE A 108 -1.18 8.09 2.51
C ILE A 108 -0.58 7.31 1.36
N ASN A 109 -1.45 6.67 0.60
CA ASN A 109 -1.12 6.06 -0.67
C ASN A 109 -2.02 6.64 -1.76
N VAL A 110 -1.41 7.15 -2.81
CA VAL A 110 -2.10 7.79 -3.93
C VAL A 110 -1.90 6.94 -5.18
N THR A 111 -3.02 6.50 -5.75
CA THR A 111 -3.05 5.72 -6.98
C THR A 111 -3.52 6.56 -8.15
N LEU A 112 -2.87 6.40 -9.31
CA LEU A 112 -3.28 7.02 -10.56
C LEU A 112 -3.21 5.98 -11.67
N LYS A 113 -4.39 5.53 -12.12
CA LYS A 113 -4.51 4.48 -13.12
C LYS A 113 -5.23 4.98 -14.36
N GLY A 114 -4.60 4.86 -15.52
CA GLY A 114 -5.21 5.26 -16.79
C GLY A 114 -6.40 4.38 -17.17
N ASN A 115 -7.43 4.99 -17.76
CA ASN A 115 -8.56 4.32 -18.37
C ASN A 115 -8.68 4.71 -19.87
N PRO A 116 -8.00 4.00 -20.80
CA PRO A 116 -7.22 2.76 -20.63
C PRO A 116 -5.82 2.99 -20.04
N ILE A 117 -5.15 1.91 -19.57
CA ILE A 117 -3.85 2.00 -18.86
C ILE A 117 -2.75 2.64 -19.73
N VAL A 118 -2.73 2.32 -21.02
CA VAL A 118 -1.78 2.92 -21.96
C VAL A 118 -2.45 4.09 -22.66
N GLN A 119 -1.99 5.30 -22.37
CA GLN A 119 -2.42 6.55 -23.01
C GLN A 119 -1.18 7.33 -23.43
N PHE A 120 -1.23 7.98 -24.60
CA PHE A 120 -0.11 8.78 -25.11
C PHE A 120 1.24 8.02 -25.16
N ASN A 121 1.21 6.73 -25.49
CA ASN A 121 2.36 5.81 -25.49
C ASN A 121 3.06 5.64 -24.12
N GLU A 122 2.38 6.01 -23.03
CA GLU A 122 2.87 5.85 -21.66
C GLU A 122 1.95 4.92 -20.87
N THR A 123 2.52 4.16 -19.93
CA THR A 123 1.76 3.27 -19.03
C THR A 123 1.45 4.03 -17.75
N ILE A 124 0.19 4.37 -17.55
CA ILE A 124 -0.28 5.12 -16.39
C ILE A 124 -0.80 4.13 -15.35
N ASP A 125 0.08 3.70 -14.45
CA ASP A 125 -0.23 2.82 -13.31
C ASP A 125 0.69 3.17 -12.14
N TYR A 126 0.40 4.29 -11.49
CA TYR A 126 1.18 4.81 -10.37
C TYR A 126 0.54 4.41 -9.04
N ASN A 127 1.39 4.09 -8.08
CA ASN A 127 1.04 3.73 -6.70
C ASN A 127 2.15 4.28 -5.79
N GLU A 128 1.98 5.52 -5.33
CA GLU A 128 3.01 6.26 -4.59
C GLU A 128 2.57 6.44 -3.13
N MET A 129 3.43 6.06 -2.19
CA MET A 129 3.17 6.09 -0.76
C MET A 129 3.99 7.18 -0.08
N PHE A 130 3.36 7.98 0.76
CA PHE A 130 3.97 9.04 1.56
C PHE A 130 3.74 8.77 3.05
N SER A 131 4.80 8.81 3.84
CA SER A 131 4.81 8.44 5.25
C SER A 131 4.58 9.65 6.16
N TRP A 132 3.96 9.41 7.33
CA TRP A 132 3.85 10.42 8.39
C TRP A 132 5.08 10.45 9.32
N HIS A 133 5.92 9.41 9.25
CA HIS A 133 7.05 9.24 10.16
C HIS A 133 8.15 10.24 9.84
N ASP A 134 8.47 10.35 8.56
CA ASP A 134 9.44 11.28 8.02
C ASP A 134 8.82 12.67 7.83
N THR A 135 9.66 13.64 7.51
CA THR A 135 9.24 14.98 7.14
C THR A 135 8.53 14.89 5.79
N ILE A 136 7.20 14.91 5.81
CA ILE A 136 6.38 14.87 4.58
C ILE A 136 6.75 15.94 3.56
N GLU A 137 7.36 17.03 4.03
CA GLU A 137 7.88 18.11 3.18
C GLU A 137 9.09 17.63 2.35
N GLU A 138 10.01 16.87 2.94
CA GLU A 138 11.16 16.29 2.23
C GLU A 138 10.69 15.24 1.21
N GLU A 139 9.80 14.33 1.60
CA GLU A 139 9.23 13.34 0.65
C GLU A 139 8.46 14.02 -0.50
N TYR A 140 7.79 15.14 -0.21
CA TYR A 140 7.10 15.92 -1.23
C TYR A 140 8.08 16.65 -2.16
N GLU A 141 9.16 17.22 -1.63
CA GLU A 141 10.23 17.82 -2.43
C GLU A 141 10.90 16.78 -3.34
N GLU A 142 11.22 15.59 -2.82
CA GLU A 142 11.76 14.49 -3.63
C GLU A 142 10.77 14.06 -4.73
N ALA A 143 9.47 14.01 -4.44
CA ALA A 143 8.44 13.70 -5.41
C ALA A 143 8.31 14.77 -6.51
N LEU A 144 8.52 16.05 -6.15
CA LEU A 144 8.58 17.16 -7.10
C LEU A 144 9.82 17.05 -8.00
N GLU A 145 10.99 16.77 -7.42
CA GLU A 145 12.24 16.58 -8.16
C GLU A 145 12.19 15.38 -9.11
N LYS A 146 11.56 14.28 -8.67
CA LYS A 146 11.32 13.08 -9.49
C LYS A 146 10.35 13.36 -10.65
N GLY A 147 9.54 14.42 -10.55
CA GLY A 147 8.58 14.81 -11.58
C GLY A 147 7.36 13.90 -11.64
N LEU A 148 6.78 13.55 -10.48
CA LEU A 148 5.55 12.75 -10.44
C LEU A 148 4.39 13.45 -11.19
N PRO A 149 3.38 12.69 -11.66
CA PRO A 149 2.21 13.26 -12.31
C PRO A 149 1.50 14.32 -11.45
N ASN A 150 1.02 15.38 -12.08
CA ASN A 150 0.37 16.50 -11.40
C ASN A 150 -0.76 16.10 -10.44
N PRO A 151 -1.64 15.11 -10.75
CA PRO A 151 -2.73 14.75 -9.86
C PRO A 151 -2.25 14.15 -8.53
N ILE A 152 -1.12 13.41 -8.56
CA ILE A 152 -0.51 12.84 -7.36
C ILE A 152 0.05 13.98 -6.51
N LEU A 153 0.86 14.84 -7.11
CA LEU A 153 1.47 15.99 -6.44
C LEU A 153 0.40 16.90 -5.81
N TYR A 154 -0.69 17.17 -6.52
CA TYR A 154 -1.80 17.98 -6.02
C TYR A 154 -2.45 17.40 -4.76
N ILE A 155 -2.64 16.07 -4.71
CA ILE A 155 -3.22 15.41 -3.53
C ILE A 155 -2.25 15.45 -2.37
N VAL A 156 -0.98 15.12 -2.60
CA VAL A 156 0.05 15.09 -1.56
C VAL A 156 0.27 16.48 -0.97
N GLU A 157 0.24 17.52 -1.80
CA GLU A 157 0.29 18.91 -1.36
C GLU A 157 -0.82 19.22 -0.34
N LYS A 158 -1.99 18.57 -0.41
CA LYS A 158 -3.05 18.79 0.59
C LYS A 158 -2.69 18.29 1.99
N PHE A 159 -1.74 17.37 2.09
CA PHE A 159 -1.25 16.80 3.33
C PHE A 159 0.10 17.39 3.78
N THR A 160 0.58 18.47 3.17
CA THR A 160 1.77 19.19 3.68
C THR A 160 1.41 20.09 4.87
N MET A 161 2.42 20.49 5.67
CA MET A 161 2.18 21.38 6.81
C MET A 161 1.90 22.82 6.38
N SER A 162 2.38 23.24 5.21
CA SER A 162 2.18 24.57 4.65
C SER A 162 0.77 24.80 4.09
N ASN A 163 0.01 23.72 3.82
CA ASN A 163 -1.32 23.83 3.25
C ASN A 163 -2.36 24.36 4.27
N PRO A 164 -3.17 25.38 3.92
CA PRO A 164 -4.15 26.00 4.83
C PRO A 164 -5.20 25.05 5.42
N CYS A 165 -5.46 23.89 4.80
CA CYS A 165 -6.47 22.94 5.30
C CYS A 165 -6.02 22.18 6.57
N GLY A 166 -4.71 22.09 6.84
CA GLY A 166 -4.19 21.48 8.07
C GLY A 166 -4.52 19.99 8.27
N LEU A 167 -4.84 19.25 7.20
CA LEU A 167 -5.26 17.83 7.26
C LEU A 167 -4.20 16.94 7.90
N ILE A 168 -2.92 17.25 7.66
CA ILE A 168 -1.78 16.50 8.18
C ILE A 168 -1.81 16.35 9.69
N PHE A 169 -2.18 17.39 10.44
CA PHE A 169 -2.22 17.32 11.88
C PHE A 169 -3.29 16.33 12.35
N GLN A 170 -4.49 16.40 11.79
CA GLN A 170 -5.60 15.52 12.18
C GLN A 170 -5.29 14.06 11.87
N TYR A 171 -4.82 13.75 10.67
CA TYR A 171 -4.51 12.38 10.27
C TYR A 171 -3.27 11.82 10.97
N ARG A 172 -2.23 12.64 11.18
CA ARG A 172 -1.02 12.20 11.88
C ARG A 172 -1.28 11.91 13.37
N TYR A 173 -2.04 12.77 14.06
CA TYR A 173 -2.37 12.53 15.46
C TYR A 173 -3.32 11.35 15.63
N SER A 174 -4.42 11.31 14.85
CA SER A 174 -5.37 10.19 14.91
C SER A 174 -4.72 8.86 14.55
N GLY A 175 -3.90 8.83 13.48
CA GLY A 175 -3.14 7.66 13.07
C GLY A 175 -2.22 7.14 14.17
N ARG A 176 -1.48 8.04 14.83
CA ARG A 176 -0.56 7.68 15.93
C ARG A 176 -1.30 7.10 17.14
N TYR A 177 -2.40 7.71 17.57
CA TYR A 177 -3.16 7.22 18.72
C TYR A 177 -3.91 5.93 18.40
N ALA A 178 -4.51 5.82 17.20
CA ALA A 178 -5.17 4.59 16.77
C ALA A 178 -4.18 3.42 16.68
N SER A 179 -3.00 3.64 16.08
CA SER A 179 -1.90 2.66 16.05
C SER A 179 -1.50 2.24 17.48
N ALA A 180 -1.34 3.20 18.40
CA ALA A 180 -1.02 2.91 19.80
C ALA A 180 -2.12 2.14 20.56
N THR A 181 -3.40 2.26 20.17
CA THR A 181 -4.49 1.48 20.77
C THR A 181 -4.65 0.08 20.17
N LEU A 182 -4.16 -0.14 18.95
CA LEU A 182 -4.17 -1.45 18.29
C LEU A 182 -2.99 -2.33 18.71
N TRP A 183 -1.90 -1.70 19.17
CA TRP A 183 -0.74 -2.35 19.79
C TRP A 183 -1.03 -2.82 21.21
#